data_AF-A0A4Q3XNN4-F1
#
_entry.id   AF-A0A4Q3XNN4-F1
#
_cell.length_a   1.000
_cell.length_b   1.000
_cell.length_c   1.000
_cell.angle_alpha   90.00
_cell.angle_beta   90.00
_cell.angle_gamma   90.00
#
_symmetry.space_group_name_H-M   'P 1'
#
loop_
_entity.id
_entity.type
_entity.pdbx_description
1 polymer ?
#
loop_
_entity_poly.entity_id
_entity_poly.type
_entity_poly.pdbx_seq_one_letter_code
_entity_poly.pdbx_strand_id
1 'polypeptide(L)' 'MPDDELSDQERTAITALQRLGRRWPRSLTLASMDGSLVVIRTGDSRFIDDDTDRAEAVVADIRGIPNTGGGW' A
#
# COMPACT_ATOMS: atom_id res chain seq x y z
N MET A 1 -18.54 -2.14 19.73
CA MET A 1 -18.66 -2.09 18.27
C MET A 1 -18.83 -3.53 17.84
N PRO A 2 -19.88 -3.90 17.10
CA PRO A 2 -19.94 -5.26 16.59
C PRO A 2 -18.69 -5.45 15.74
N ASP A 3 -17.91 -6.48 16.02
CA ASP A 3 -16.84 -6.91 15.14
C ASP A 3 -17.50 -7.24 13.81
N ASP A 4 -17.43 -6.31 12.85
CA ASP A 4 -17.97 -6.51 11.50
C ASP A 4 -17.26 -7.76 10.94
N GLU A 5 -17.97 -8.88 10.96
CA GLU A 5 -17.47 -10.12 10.41
C GLU A 5 -17.18 -9.89 8.94
N LEU A 6 -15.90 -9.86 8.61
CA LEU A 6 -15.41 -9.83 7.24
C LEU A 6 -16.19 -10.85 6.42
N SER A 7 -16.73 -10.41 5.29
CA SER A 7 -17.31 -11.30 4.28
C SER A 7 -16.26 -12.30 3.79
N ASP A 8 -16.71 -13.41 3.21
CA ASP A 8 -15.79 -14.43 2.66
C ASP A 8 -14.85 -13.85 1.59
N GLN A 9 -15.34 -12.87 0.82
CA GLN A 9 -14.54 -12.16 -0.18
C GLN A 9 -13.43 -11.33 0.49
N GLU A 10 -13.75 -10.59 1.55
CA GLU A 10 -12.77 -9.79 2.30
C GLU A 10 -11.75 -10.68 2.99
N ARG A 11 -12.17 -11.80 3.61
CA ARG A 11 -11.25 -12.79 4.19
C ARG A 11 -10.30 -13.38 3.15
N THR A 12 -10.82 -13.67 1.96
CA THR A 12 -10.02 -14.19 0.85
C THR A 12 -8.99 -13.17 0.37
N ALA A 13 -9.40 -11.91 0.21
CA ALA A 13 -8.49 -10.81 -0.14
C ALA A 13 -7.39 -10.62 0.92
N ILE A 14 -7.75 -10.58 2.20
CA ILE A 14 -6.80 -10.47 3.32
C ILE A 14 -5.84 -11.66 3.33
N THR A 15 -6.32 -12.88 3.13
CA THR A 15 -5.47 -14.08 3.06
C THR A 15 -4.46 -13.98 1.91
N ALA A 16 -4.88 -13.47 0.75
CA ALA A 16 -3.99 -13.25 -0.38
C ALA A 16 -2.91 -12.19 -0.05
N LEU A 17 -3.29 -11.08 0.59
CA LEU A 17 -2.37 -10.04 1.05
C LEU A 17 -1.38 -10.56 2.11
N GLN A 18 -1.83 -11.40 3.05
CA GLN A 18 -0.95 -12.01 4.05
C GLN A 18 0.09 -12.94 3.39
N ARG A 19 -0.31 -13.73 2.39
CA ARG A 19 0.62 -14.58 1.63
C ARG A 19 1.63 -13.75 0.85
N LEU A 20 1.18 -12.63 0.27
CA LEU A 20 2.04 -11.68 -0.41
C LEU A 20 3.04 -11.05 0.58
N GLY A 21 2.56 -10.59 1.74
CA GLY A 21 3.38 -9.99 2.80
C GLY A 21 4.50 -10.92 3.29
N ARG A 22 4.25 -12.24 3.38
CA ARG A 22 5.29 -13.23 3.73
C ARG A 22 6.45 -13.31 2.73
N ARG A 23 6.20 -12.96 1.46
CA ARG A 23 7.18 -13.01 0.37
C ARG A 23 7.69 -11.62 -0.01
N TRP A 24 7.16 -10.57 0.61
CA TRP A 24 7.44 -9.21 0.23
C TRP A 24 8.89 -8.84 0.59
N PRO A 25 9.66 -8.22 -0.33
CA PRO A 25 11.00 -7.77 -0.02
C PRO A 25 10.99 -6.73 1.10
N ARG A 26 11.83 -6.89 2.12
CA ARG A 26 11.94 -5.93 3.24
C ARG A 26 12.44 -4.54 2.83
N SER A 27 13.00 -4.43 1.62
CA SER A 27 13.48 -3.17 1.04
C SER A 27 12.38 -2.38 0.32
N LEU A 28 11.14 -2.91 0.26
CA LEU A 28 10.02 -2.28 -0.43
C LEU A 28 8.83 -2.12 0.52
N THR A 29 8.13 -1.00 0.38
CA THR A 29 6.89 -0.70 1.11
C THR A 29 5.75 -0.55 0.10
N LEU A 30 4.62 -1.19 0.36
CA LEU A 30 3.36 -0.95 -0.34
C LEU A 30 2.64 0.19 0.39
N ALA A 31 2.28 1.26 -0.32
CA ALA A 31 1.64 2.43 0.24
C ALA A 31 0.39 2.83 -0.56
N SER A 32 -0.49 3.56 0.10
CA SER A 32 -1.63 4.26 -0.50
C SER A 32 -1.23 5.72 -0.71
N MET A 33 -1.32 6.22 -1.93
CA MET A 33 -1.01 7.62 -2.25
C MET A 33 -1.96 8.14 -3.34
N ASP A 34 -2.58 9.28 -3.08
CA ASP A 34 -3.48 10.01 -4.02
C ASP A 34 -4.47 9.10 -4.77
N GLY A 35 -5.12 8.21 -4.02
CA GLY A 35 -6.13 7.31 -4.55
C GLY A 35 -5.60 6.16 -5.43
N SER A 36 -4.30 5.88 -5.34
CA SER A 36 -3.66 4.71 -5.96
C SER A 36 -2.86 3.90 -4.94
N LEU A 37 -2.56 2.65 -5.30
CA LEU A 37 -1.57 1.84 -4.59
C LEU A 37 -0.22 1.95 -5.29
N VAL A 38 0.83 2.27 -4.53
CA VAL A 38 2.19 2.48 -5.03
C VAL A 38 3.19 1.63 -4.26
N VAL A 39 4.29 1.26 -4.90
CA VAL A 39 5.42 0.59 -4.26
C VAL A 39 6.60 1.55 -4.19
N ILE A 40 7.19 1.66 -3.00
CA ILE A 40 8.29 2.58 -2.70
C ILE A 40 9.46 1.82 -2.08
N ARG A 41 10.66 2.41 -2.05
CA ARG A 41 11.78 1.84 -1.29
C ARG A 41 11.62 2.14 0.20
N THR A 42 11.82 1.13 1.04
CA THR A 42 11.77 1.30 2.50
C THR A 42 12.94 2.18 2.95
N GLY A 43 12.64 3.23 3.72
CA GLY A 43 13.64 4.18 4.23
C GLY A 43 14.08 5.25 3.22
N ASP A 44 13.40 5.36 2.08
CA ASP A 44 13.66 6.45 1.13
C ASP A 44 13.36 7.79 1.80
N SER A 45 14.38 8.67 1.91
CA SER A 45 14.28 9.94 2.64
C SER A 45 13.22 10.86 2.06
N ARG A 46 12.87 10.68 0.78
CA ARG A 46 11.84 11.46 0.10
C ARG A 46 10.42 11.19 0.62
N PHE A 47 10.23 10.10 1.37
CA PHE A 47 9.01 9.79 2.11
C PHE A 47 9.09 10.09 3.62
N ILE A 48 10.26 10.47 4.11
CA ILE A 48 10.52 10.77 5.53
C ILE A 48 10.59 12.29 5.75
N ASP A 49 11.14 13.01 4.79
CA ASP A 49 11.32 14.46 4.80
C ASP A 49 10.15 15.15 4.08
N ASP A 50 9.75 16.33 4.55
CA ASP A 50 8.57 17.05 4.04
C ASP A 50 8.89 17.93 2.82
N ASP A 51 10.19 18.16 2.56
CA ASP A 51 10.68 19.07 1.52
C ASP A 51 11.00 18.39 0.17
N THR A 52 10.72 17.09 0.00
CA THR A 52 10.99 16.39 -1.27
C THR A 52 9.73 15.90 -1.97
N ASP A 53 9.74 15.96 -3.31
CA ASP A 53 8.68 15.43 -4.15
C ASP A 53 8.58 13.89 -4.00
N ARG A 54 7.56 13.45 -3.27
CA ARG A 54 7.25 12.06 -2.97
C ARG A 54 6.98 11.24 -4.23
N ALA A 55 6.59 11.86 -5.34
CA ALA A 55 6.31 11.17 -6.60
C ALA A 55 7.56 10.49 -7.19
N GLU A 56 8.75 11.07 -7.00
CA GLU A 56 9.99 10.50 -7.55
C GLU A 56 10.46 9.23 -6.83
N ALA A 57 9.89 8.91 -5.67
CA ALA A 57 10.24 7.74 -4.88
C ALA A 57 9.32 6.53 -5.13
N VAL A 58 8.33 6.69 -6.01
CA VAL A 58 7.52 5.59 -6.54
C VAL A 58 8.38 4.73 -7.46
N VAL A 59 8.55 3.46 -7.10
CA VAL A 59 9.24 2.46 -7.91
C VAL A 59 8.30 1.85 -8.95
N ALA A 60 7.01 1.75 -8.62
CA ALA A 60 5.98 1.29 -9.53
C ALA A 60 4.57 1.72 -9.07
N ASP A 61 3.73 2.06 -10.04
CA ASP A 61 2.29 2.20 -9.88
C ASP A 61 1.59 0.84 -10.06
N ILE A 62 0.70 0.50 -9.13
CA ILE A 62 -0.19 -0.65 -9.29
C ILE A 62 -1.46 -0.18 -9.98
N ARG A 63 -1.52 -0.37 -11.29
CA ARG A 63 -2.70 -0.02 -12.10
C ARG A 63 -3.83 -1.03 -11.90
N GLY A 64 -5.07 -0.54 -11.91
CA GLY A 64 -6.28 -1.39 -11.89
C GLY A 64 -6.83 -1.71 -10.50
N ILE A 65 -6.20 -1.23 -9.43
CA ILE A 65 -6.78 -1.22 -8.08
C ILE A 65 -7.02 0.26 -7.70
N PRO A 66 -8.16 0.84 -8.08
CA PRO A 66 -8.50 2.19 -7.65
C PRO A 66 -8.62 2.20 -6.13
N ASN A 67 -7.89 3.09 -5.47
CA ASN A 67 -8.00 3.30 -4.05
C ASN A 67 -8.89 4.52 -3.83
N THR A 68 -10.17 4.30 -3.55
CA THR A 68 -11.13 5.39 -3.39
C THR A 68 -11.10 6.02 -1.98
N GLY A 69 -10.23 5.55 -1.09
CA GLY A 69 -10.11 6.00 0.29
C GLY A 69 -9.19 7.21 0.45
N GLY A 70 -9.43 8.27 -0.34
CA GLY A 70 -8.60 9.48 -0.33
C GLY A 70 -8.38 10.05 1.08
N GLY A 71 -7.11 10.36 1.38
CA GLY A 71 -6.63 10.83 2.69
C GLY A 71 -5.66 9.84 3.32
N TRP A 72 -4.47 10.35 3.66
CA TRP A 72 -3.30 9.66 4.24
C TRP A 72 -3.63 8.61 5.31
#